data_AF-A0ABD3PSV6-F1
#
_entry.id   AF-A0ABD3PSV6-F1
#
_cell.length_a   1.000
_cell.length_b   1.000
_cell.length_c   1.000
_cell.angle_alpha   90.00
_cell.angle_beta   90.00
_cell.angle_gamma   90.00
#
_symmetry.space_group_name_H-M   'P 1'
#
loop_
_entity.id
_entity.type
_entity.pdbx_description
1 polymer ?
#
loop_
_entity_poly.entity_id
_entity_poly.type
_entity_poly.pdbx_seq_one_letter_code
_entity_poly.pdbx_strand_id
1 'polypeptide(L)'
;MFGAVVADPAATLYYPDWENYSGCVVGGAPDYMKLNPDQWMFTTLAECCETHYPWLVECDPSNSKLSNKWCMNWNQNKCAQECNAWDYTYDTQSECCDQRMWWDKSGCMN
;
A
#
# COMPACT_ATOMS: atom_id res chain seq x y z
N MET A 1 8.64 27.77 26.73
CA MET A 1 9.00 27.67 25.31
C MET A 1 8.23 26.49 24.74
N PHE A 2 7.17 26.73 23.96
CA PHE A 2 6.45 25.64 23.29
C PHE A 2 7.18 25.38 21.97
N GLY A 3 8.03 24.36 21.96
CA GLY A 3 8.66 23.89 20.72
C GLY A 3 7.58 23.29 19.84
N ALA A 4 7.45 23.81 18.62
CA ALA A 4 6.63 23.16 17.62
C ALA A 4 7.16 21.73 17.43
N VAL A 5 6.31 20.73 17.68
CA VAL A 5 6.53 19.39 17.14
C VAL A 5 6.50 19.56 15.62
N VAL A 6 7.68 19.69 15.03
CA VAL A 6 7.82 19.61 13.57
C VAL A 6 7.39 18.19 13.26
N ALA A 7 6.22 18.04 12.64
CA ALA A 7 5.78 16.74 12.15
C ALA A 7 6.89 16.23 11.24
N ASP A 8 7.45 15.07 11.57
CA ASP A 8 8.50 14.46 10.76
C ASP A 8 7.88 14.17 9.39
N PRO A 9 8.28 14.86 8.30
CA PRO A 9 7.70 14.64 6.98
C PRO A 9 7.94 13.21 6.49
N ALA A 10 8.93 12.52 7.07
CA ALA A 10 9.19 11.11 6.83
C ALA A 10 8.21 10.15 7.54
N ALA A 11 7.41 10.62 8.50
CA ALA A 11 6.51 9.75 9.27
C ALA A 11 5.41 9.11 8.40
N THR A 12 5.12 9.67 7.24
CA THR A 12 4.14 9.14 6.28
C THR A 12 4.77 8.46 5.07
N LEU A 13 6.11 8.39 5.00
CA LEU A 13 6.83 7.77 3.88
C LEU A 13 7.14 6.31 4.18
N TYR A 14 7.23 5.51 3.12
CA TYR A 14 7.64 4.12 3.17
C TYR A 14 9.16 4.01 3.18
N TYR A 15 9.71 3.17 4.05
CA TYR A 15 11.14 2.84 4.09
C TYR A 15 11.33 1.32 4.17
N PRO A 16 12.47 0.79 3.70
CA PRO A 16 12.72 -0.64 3.75
C PRO A 16 13.03 -1.10 5.19
N ASP A 17 12.28 -2.08 5.68
CA ASP A 17 12.50 -2.70 6.98
C ASP A 17 13.59 -3.78 6.89
N TRP A 18 14.85 -3.35 6.91
CA TRP A 18 15.99 -4.27 6.91
C TRP A 18 16.21 -4.95 8.26
N GLU A 19 15.57 -4.48 9.33
CA GLU A 19 15.72 -5.10 10.65
C GLU A 19 14.91 -6.38 10.72
N ASN A 20 13.65 -6.36 10.27
CA ASN A 20 12.77 -7.55 10.30
C ASN A 20 12.59 -8.23 8.95
N TYR A 21 13.14 -7.66 7.87
CA TYR A 21 12.99 -8.17 6.49
C TYR A 21 11.52 -8.32 6.06
N SER A 22 10.65 -7.44 6.57
CA SER A 22 9.20 -7.48 6.37
C SER A 22 8.71 -6.70 5.13
N GLY A 23 9.65 -6.27 4.28
CA GLY A 23 9.36 -5.40 3.14
C GLY A 23 9.42 -3.93 3.53
N CYS A 24 8.48 -3.13 3.04
CA CYS A 24 8.47 -1.68 3.23
C CYS A 24 7.36 -1.25 4.18
N VAL A 25 7.70 -0.40 5.15
CA VAL A 25 6.79 0.01 6.25
C VAL A 25 6.77 1.53 6.42
N VAL A 26 5.78 2.04 7.16
CA VAL A 26 5.58 3.48 7.41
C VAL A 26 5.72 3.76 8.91
N GLY A 27 6.37 4.88 9.24
CA GLY A 27 6.54 5.34 10.61
C GLY A 27 7.66 4.62 11.35
N GLY A 28 8.47 5.37 12.11
CA GLY A 28 9.54 4.77 12.92
C GLY A 28 10.85 4.49 12.19
N ALA A 29 11.07 5.09 11.01
CA ALA A 29 12.32 4.94 10.27
C ALA A 29 13.56 5.26 11.14
N PRO A 30 14.66 4.49 11.02
CA PRO A 30 15.92 4.81 11.68
C PRO A 30 16.47 6.18 11.28
N ASP A 31 17.22 6.83 12.16
CA ASP A 31 17.73 8.19 11.94
C ASP A 31 18.57 8.32 10.67
N TYR A 32 19.35 7.30 10.30
CA TYR A 32 20.16 7.36 9.08
C TYR A 32 19.33 7.38 7.79
N MET A 33 18.11 6.81 7.79
CA MET A 33 17.19 6.90 6.66
C MET A 33 16.53 8.27 6.60
N LYS A 34 16.15 8.82 7.77
CA LYS A 34 15.58 10.18 7.88
C LYS A 34 16.57 11.29 7.52
N LEU A 35 17.87 11.08 7.73
CA LEU A 35 18.92 12.03 7.36
C LEU A 35 19.17 12.11 5.85
N ASN A 36 18.76 11.10 5.08
CA ASN A 36 18.86 11.09 3.62
C ASN A 36 17.57 10.53 2.99
N PRO A 37 16.45 11.24 3.13
CA PRO A 37 15.13 10.71 2.77
C PRO A 37 15.00 10.47 1.27
N ASP A 38 15.64 11.28 0.43
CA ASP A 38 15.64 11.12 -1.03
C ASP A 38 16.18 9.76 -1.49
N GLN A 39 17.04 9.14 -0.68
CA GLN A 39 17.62 7.82 -0.97
C GLN A 39 16.81 6.66 -0.39
N TRP A 40 16.12 6.88 0.74
CA TRP A 40 15.61 5.79 1.58
C TRP A 40 14.09 5.80 1.79
N MET A 41 13.42 6.89 1.45
CA MET A 41 12.05 7.12 1.80
C MET A 41 11.22 7.41 0.56
N PHE A 42 10.14 6.65 0.40
CA PHE A 42 9.33 6.62 -0.80
C PHE A 42 7.91 7.03 -0.50
N THR A 43 7.26 7.65 -1.47
CA THR A 43 5.88 8.12 -1.31
C THR A 43 4.88 6.98 -1.41
N THR A 44 5.25 5.90 -2.11
CA THR A 44 4.42 4.73 -2.30
C THR A 44 5.13 3.46 -1.85
N LEU A 45 4.32 2.49 -1.40
CA LEU A 45 4.81 1.15 -1.08
C LEU A 45 5.49 0.49 -2.30
N ALA A 46 4.96 0.76 -3.51
CA ALA A 46 5.46 0.23 -4.78
C ALA A 46 6.88 0.68 -5.08
N GLU A 47 7.16 1.99 -5.03
CA GLU A 47 8.50 2.51 -5.28
C GLU A 47 9.54 1.92 -4.31
N CYS A 48 9.19 1.79 -3.02
CA CYS A 48 10.06 1.19 -2.02
C CYS A 48 10.32 -0.30 -2.30
N CYS A 49 9.26 -1.05 -2.57
CA CYS A 49 9.33 -2.48 -2.87
C CYS A 49 10.13 -2.78 -4.15
N GLU A 50 9.92 -2.02 -5.22
CA GLU A 50 10.67 -2.16 -6.48
C GLU A 50 12.16 -1.88 -6.27
N THR A 51 12.50 -0.91 -5.42
CA THR A 51 13.88 -0.50 -5.16
C THR A 51 14.61 -1.49 -4.24
N HIS A 52 13.95 -1.99 -3.20
CA HIS A 52 14.62 -2.70 -2.10
C HIS A 52 14.21 -4.16 -1.91
N TYR A 53 13.04 -4.58 -2.40
CA TYR A 53 12.53 -5.94 -2.22
C TYR A 53 11.80 -6.51 -3.45
N PRO A 54 12.33 -6.38 -4.69
CA PRO A 54 11.65 -6.91 -5.89
C PRO A 54 11.48 -8.45 -5.87
N TRP A 55 12.10 -9.14 -4.92
CA TRP A 55 12.00 -10.59 -4.72
C TRP A 55 11.02 -11.00 -3.61
N LEU A 56 10.53 -10.08 -2.77
CA LEU A 56 9.55 -10.44 -1.75
C LEU A 56 8.16 -10.56 -2.39
N VAL A 57 7.47 -11.66 -2.14
CA VAL A 57 6.10 -11.90 -2.65
C VAL A 57 5.13 -10.82 -2.15
N GLU A 58 5.35 -10.31 -0.93
CA GLU A 58 4.59 -9.20 -0.37
C GLU A 58 4.81 -7.88 -1.12
N CYS A 59 5.92 -7.78 -1.86
CA CYS A 59 6.32 -6.66 -2.72
C CYS A 59 6.11 -6.92 -4.22
N ASP A 60 5.50 -8.05 -4.59
CA ASP A 60 5.15 -8.32 -5.98
C ASP A 60 4.10 -7.26 -6.43
N PRO A 61 4.27 -6.57 -7.57
CA PRO A 61 3.26 -5.64 -8.09
C PRO A 61 1.89 -6.30 -8.34
N SER A 62 1.88 -7.61 -8.54
CA SER A 62 0.68 -8.46 -8.64
C SER A 62 0.09 -8.78 -7.27
N ASN A 63 0.84 -8.53 -6.19
CA ASN A 63 0.32 -8.52 -4.84
C ASN A 63 -0.59 -7.31 -4.69
N SER A 64 -1.79 -7.58 -4.22
CA SER A 64 -2.85 -6.60 -4.11
C SER A 64 -2.56 -5.41 -3.23
N LYS A 65 -1.75 -5.58 -2.18
CA LYS A 65 -1.32 -4.49 -1.30
C LYS A 65 -0.58 -3.39 -2.06
N LEU A 66 -0.05 -3.68 -3.24
CA LEU A 66 0.76 -2.76 -4.04
C LEU A 66 0.12 -2.29 -5.33
N SER A 67 -0.77 -3.10 -5.91
CA SER A 67 -1.28 -2.84 -7.25
C SER A 67 -2.11 -1.54 -7.36
N ASN A 68 -2.51 -0.93 -6.22
CA ASN A 68 -3.53 0.13 -6.13
C ASN A 68 -4.85 -0.24 -6.84
N LYS A 69 -5.02 -1.52 -7.23
CA LYS A 69 -6.19 -2.02 -7.91
C LYS A 69 -7.22 -2.49 -6.91
N TRP A 70 -8.46 -2.54 -7.39
CA TRP A 70 -9.62 -3.04 -6.68
C TRP A 70 -10.04 -4.38 -7.25
N CYS A 71 -10.46 -5.29 -6.40
CA CYS A 71 -10.95 -6.61 -6.78
C CYS A 71 -12.02 -7.05 -5.80
N MET A 72 -12.79 -8.06 -6.22
CA MET A 72 -13.94 -8.51 -5.46
C MET A 72 -13.54 -9.40 -4.29
N ASN A 73 -13.79 -8.95 -3.06
CA ASN A 73 -13.77 -9.80 -1.88
C ASN A 73 -15.17 -10.42 -1.70
N TRP A 74 -15.34 -11.63 -2.20
CA TRP A 74 -16.60 -12.38 -2.15
C TRP A 74 -17.05 -12.74 -0.73
N ASN A 75 -16.14 -12.79 0.24
CA ASN A 75 -16.50 -13.06 1.64
C ASN A 75 -17.18 -11.86 2.30
N GLN A 76 -16.78 -10.66 1.91
CA GLN A 76 -17.33 -9.41 2.46
C GLN A 76 -18.40 -8.79 1.56
N ASN A 77 -18.55 -9.29 0.34
CA ASN A 77 -19.34 -8.66 -0.72
C ASN A 77 -18.92 -7.21 -0.98
N LYS A 78 -17.61 -6.94 -0.93
CA LYS A 78 -17.02 -5.61 -1.14
C LYS A 78 -15.85 -5.67 -2.10
N CYS A 79 -15.62 -4.59 -2.82
CA CYS A 79 -14.38 -4.40 -3.55
C CYS A 79 -13.31 -3.83 -2.62
N ALA A 80 -12.15 -4.48 -2.57
CA ALA A 80 -11.03 -4.12 -1.71
C ALA A 80 -9.71 -4.14 -2.49
N GLN A 81 -8.66 -3.55 -1.91
CA GLN A 81 -7.30 -3.57 -2.46
C GLN A 81 -6.48 -4.78 -1.95
N GLU A 82 -7.17 -5.88 -1.63
CA GLU A 82 -6.59 -7.14 -1.12
C GLU A 82 -6.94 -8.33 -2.04
N CYS A 83 -6.60 -8.19 -3.31
CA CYS A 83 -6.66 -9.18 -4.38
C CYS A 83 -5.67 -10.35 -4.22
N ASN A 84 -6.14 -11.52 -4.61
CA ASN A 84 -5.28 -12.64 -4.91
C ASN A 84 -4.72 -12.51 -6.33
N ALA A 85 -3.65 -13.23 -6.62
CA ALA A 85 -3.02 -13.24 -7.96
C ALA A 85 -3.96 -13.68 -9.11
N TRP A 86 -5.08 -14.34 -8.79
CA TRP A 86 -6.06 -14.83 -9.76
C TRP A 86 -7.33 -13.98 -9.85
N ASP A 87 -7.42 -12.92 -9.06
CA ASP A 87 -8.60 -12.06 -9.05
C ASP A 87 -8.58 -11.10 -10.24
N TYR A 88 -9.76 -10.79 -10.76
CA TYR A 88 -9.92 -9.71 -11.71
C TYR A 88 -9.74 -8.37 -11.00
N THR A 89 -8.79 -7.58 -11.48
CA THR A 89 -8.44 -6.28 -10.92
C THR A 89 -9.03 -5.14 -11.75
N TYR A 90 -9.32 -4.04 -11.08
CA TYR A 90 -9.96 -2.84 -11.61
C TYR A 90 -9.22 -1.60 -11.14
N ASP A 91 -9.26 -0.53 -11.93
CA ASP A 91 -8.55 0.71 -11.59
C ASP A 91 -9.23 1.49 -10.47
N THR A 92 -10.54 1.31 -10.31
CA THR A 92 -11.33 2.03 -9.29
C THR A 92 -12.27 1.08 -8.54
N GLN A 93 -12.56 1.44 -7.28
CA GLN A 93 -13.56 0.73 -6.48
C GLN A 93 -14.93 0.73 -7.16
N SER A 94 -15.33 1.87 -7.74
CA SER A 94 -16.61 2.00 -8.42
C SER A 94 -16.74 1.02 -9.58
N GLU A 95 -15.72 0.91 -10.44
CA GLU A 95 -15.74 -0.01 -11.57
C GLU A 95 -15.84 -1.46 -11.13
N CYS A 96 -15.08 -1.84 -10.09
CA CYS A 96 -15.19 -3.16 -9.50
C CYS A 96 -16.62 -3.43 -9.00
N CYS A 97 -17.23 -2.50 -8.26
CA CYS A 97 -18.60 -2.66 -7.77
C CYS A 97 -19.63 -2.67 -8.91
N ASP A 98 -19.44 -1.87 -9.96
CA ASP A 98 -20.30 -1.85 -11.15
C ASP A 98 -20.29 -3.19 -11.89
N GLN A 99 -19.14 -3.87 -11.95
CA GLN A 99 -19.02 -5.14 -12.67
C GLN A 99 -19.32 -6.37 -11.80
N ARG A 100 -18.96 -6.34 -10.51
CA ARG A 100 -18.99 -7.51 -9.61
C ARG A 100 -20.12 -7.48 -8.60
N MET A 101 -20.66 -6.29 -8.29
CA MET A 101 -21.70 -6.06 -7.27
C MET A 101 -22.81 -5.15 -7.79
N TRP A 102 -23.19 -5.28 -9.07
CA TRP A 102 -24.18 -4.41 -9.71
C TRP A 102 -25.55 -4.40 -9.02
N TRP A 103 -25.88 -5.44 -8.24
CA TRP A 103 -27.13 -5.53 -7.48
C TRP A 103 -27.09 -4.82 -6.12
N ASP A 104 -25.91 -4.51 -5.59
CA ASP A 104 -25.73 -3.77 -4.33
C ASP A 104 -24.45 -2.92 -4.37
N LYS A 105 -24.40 -2.01 -5.34
CA LYS A 105 -23.28 -1.08 -5.48
C LYS A 105 -23.09 -0.24 -4.21
N SER A 106 -24.19 0.16 -3.57
CA SER A 106 -24.18 0.90 -2.31
C SER A 106 -23.48 0.13 -1.19
N GLY A 107 -23.83 -1.14 -0.97
CA GLY A 107 -23.20 -1.97 0.05
C GLY A 107 -21.74 -2.30 -0.27
N CYS A 108 -21.40 -2.43 -1.55
CA CYS A 108 -20.02 -2.65 -2.01
C CYS A 108 -19.10 -1.44 -1.78
N MET A 109 -19.66 -0.22 -1.81
CA MET A 109 -18.93 1.04 -1.66
C MET A 109 -18.83 1.56 -0.21
N ASN A 110 -19.62 1.02 0.72
CA ASN A 110 -19.56 1.34 2.16
C ASN A 110 -18.78 0.25 2.91
#